data_AF-A0A7C7UUE7-F1
#
_entry.id   AF-A0A7C7UUE7-F1
#
_cell.length_a   1.000
_cell.length_b   1.000
_cell.length_c   1.000
_cell.angle_alpha   90.00
_cell.angle_beta   90.00
_cell.angle_gamma   90.00
#
_symmetry.space_group_name_H-M   'P 1'
#
loop_
_entity.id
_entity.type
_entity.pdbx_description
1 polymer ?
#
loop_
_entity_poly.entity_id
_entity_poly.type
_entity_poly.pdbx_seq_one_letter_code
_entity_poly.pdbx_strand_id
1 'polypeptide(L)'
;MNEISLHSPETLRSRSEAVAASLPPLMADAQHLAATVLLGVHGRKRAGTGDEFWQYRPAEQGDSYRSIDWRRSARSDGHFLRQTEWQAAQS
;
A
#
# COMPACT_ATOMS: atom_id res chain seq x y z
N MET A 1 -50.73 -1.87 -13.17
CA MET A 1 -50.23 -0.56 -12.75
C MET A 1 -49.68 0.14 -13.98
N ASN A 2 -50.13 1.36 -14.28
CA ASN A 2 -49.93 2.00 -15.57
C ASN A 2 -48.47 2.50 -15.71
N GLU A 3 -47.79 2.15 -16.81
CA GLU A 3 -46.38 2.52 -17.11
C GLU A 3 -46.11 4.04 -16.97
N ILE A 4 -47.10 4.86 -17.29
CA ILE A 4 -47.03 6.33 -17.24
C ILE A 4 -46.90 6.84 -15.79
N SER A 5 -47.48 6.14 -14.82
CA SER A 5 -47.35 6.49 -13.40
C SER A 5 -45.97 6.16 -12.84
N LEU A 6 -45.19 5.29 -13.49
CA LEU A 6 -43.83 4.93 -13.04
C LEU A 6 -42.78 5.95 -13.51
N HIS A 7 -43.08 6.75 -14.52
CA HIS A 7 -42.14 7.65 -15.20
C HIS A 7 -42.51 9.14 -15.02
N SER A 8 -43.26 9.49 -13.97
CA SER A 8 -43.47 10.89 -13.62
C SER A 8 -42.17 11.49 -13.05
N PRO A 9 -41.98 12.82 -13.12
CA PRO A 9 -40.82 13.47 -12.52
C PRO A 9 -40.66 13.15 -11.02
N GLU A 10 -41.76 13.01 -10.28
CA GLU A 10 -41.79 12.69 -8.86
C GLU A 10 -41.36 11.25 -8.59
N THR A 11 -41.88 10.29 -9.37
CA THR A 11 -41.52 8.87 -9.19
C THR A 11 -40.07 8.61 -9.61
N LEU A 12 -39.59 9.28 -10.65
CA LEU A 12 -38.18 9.22 -11.05
C LEU A 12 -37.26 9.82 -10.00
N ARG A 13 -37.63 10.97 -9.41
CA ARG A 13 -36.87 11.60 -8.31
C ARG A 13 -36.80 10.68 -7.09
N SER A 14 -37.95 10.21 -6.60
CA SER A 14 -38.03 9.35 -5.42
C SER A 14 -37.21 8.06 -5.57
N ARG A 15 -37.26 7.44 -6.75
CA ARG A 15 -36.44 6.24 -7.04
C ARG A 15 -34.94 6.56 -7.12
N SER A 16 -34.57 7.71 -7.68
CA SER A 16 -33.18 8.14 -7.76
C SER A 16 -32.62 8.42 -6.36
N GLU A 17 -33.39 9.09 -5.51
CA GLU A 17 -33.03 9.34 -4.10
C GLU A 17 -32.90 8.04 -3.32
N ALA A 18 -33.81 7.08 -3.51
CA ALA A 18 -33.74 5.78 -2.88
C ALA A 18 -32.47 5.00 -3.26
N VAL A 19 -32.03 5.06 -4.51
CA VAL A 19 -30.77 4.44 -4.96
C VAL A 19 -29.55 5.22 -4.46
N ALA A 20 -29.60 6.55 -4.47
CA ALA A 20 -28.50 7.40 -4.02
C ALA A 20 -28.27 7.34 -2.49
N ALA A 21 -29.30 6.96 -1.71
CA ALA A 21 -29.22 6.88 -0.25
C ALA A 21 -28.11 5.94 0.26
N SER A 22 -27.73 4.92 -0.51
CA SER A 22 -26.63 4.00 -0.13
C SER A 22 -25.24 4.50 -0.53
N LEU A 23 -25.13 5.60 -1.28
CA LEU A 23 -23.85 6.10 -1.77
C LEU A 23 -22.94 6.65 -0.65
N PRO A 24 -23.42 7.46 0.32
CA PRO A 24 -22.57 7.96 1.40
C PRO A 24 -21.85 6.87 2.23
N PRO A 25 -22.52 5.81 2.73
CA PRO A 25 -21.82 4.74 3.45
C PRO A 25 -20.84 3.99 2.53
N LEU A 26 -21.18 3.74 1.26
CA LEU A 26 -20.26 3.11 0.30
C LEU A 26 -18.99 3.95 0.06
N MET A 27 -19.13 5.28 0.03
CA MET A 27 -18.00 6.20 -0.09
C MET A 27 -17.12 6.19 1.17
N ALA A 28 -17.72 6.12 2.36
CA ALA A 28 -16.98 6.00 3.61
C ALA A 28 -16.18 4.67 3.65
N ASP A 29 -16.81 3.56 3.28
CA ASP A 29 -16.15 2.25 3.20
C ASP A 29 -15.01 2.25 2.18
N ALA A 30 -15.21 2.88 1.01
CA ALA A 30 -14.16 3.03 0.01
C ALA A 30 -12.99 3.89 0.51
N GLN A 31 -13.26 4.95 1.28
CA GLN A 31 -12.23 5.77 1.92
C GLN A 31 -11.47 4.99 3.00
N HIS A 32 -12.16 4.21 3.83
CA HIS A 32 -11.54 3.33 4.81
C HIS A 32 -10.67 2.25 4.14
N LEU A 33 -11.15 1.63 3.07
CA LEU A 33 -10.38 0.65 2.29
C LEU A 33 -9.15 1.31 1.67
N ALA A 34 -9.29 2.47 1.03
CA ALA A 34 -8.18 3.21 0.44
C ALA A 34 -7.13 3.65 1.49
N ALA A 35 -7.57 4.01 2.70
CA ALA A 35 -6.68 4.31 3.82
C ALA A 35 -5.98 3.06 4.39
N THR A 36 -6.61 1.88 4.24
CA THR A 36 -6.07 0.58 4.67
C THR A 36 -5.18 -0.07 3.61
N VAL A 37 -5.21 0.41 2.36
CA VAL A 37 -4.14 0.16 1.39
C VAL A 37 -2.90 0.90 1.88
N LEU A 38 -2.26 0.33 2.90
CA LEU A 38 -0.88 0.60 3.22
C LEU A 38 -0.10 0.51 1.92
N LEU A 39 0.55 1.60 1.58
CA LEU A 39 1.51 1.70 0.49
C LEU A 39 2.64 0.70 0.78
N GLY A 40 2.54 -0.55 0.31
CA GLY A 40 3.57 -1.52 0.65
C GLY A 40 3.32 -2.98 0.30
N VAL A 41 2.98 -3.33 -0.95
CA VAL A 41 3.25 -4.70 -1.43
C VAL A 41 3.62 -4.71 -2.92
N HIS A 42 4.90 -4.39 -3.16
CA HIS A 42 5.74 -4.80 -4.30
C HIS A 42 5.27 -4.53 -5.74
N GLY A 43 6.06 -3.68 -6.41
CA GLY A 43 6.04 -3.45 -7.87
C GLY A 43 6.78 -2.17 -8.28
N ARG A 44 7.02 -1.26 -7.33
CA ARG A 44 7.77 -0.03 -7.56
C ARG A 44 8.95 0.02 -6.60
N LYS A 45 10.15 0.25 -7.12
CA LYS A 45 11.25 0.83 -6.37
C LYS A 45 10.85 2.27 -5.98
N ARG A 46 9.98 2.44 -4.99
CA ARG A 46 9.63 3.73 -4.42
C ARG A 46 9.59 3.59 -2.90
N ALA A 47 10.36 4.44 -2.22
CA ALA A 47 10.37 4.51 -0.77
C ALA A 47 8.96 4.88 -0.28
N GLY A 48 8.36 4.02 0.54
CA GLY A 48 7.14 4.26 1.28
C GLY A 48 7.44 4.32 2.79
N THR A 49 6.47 4.75 3.58
CA THR A 49 6.54 4.93 5.04
C THR A 49 6.53 3.58 5.78
N GLY A 50 7.52 2.75 5.52
CA GLY A 50 7.92 1.66 6.40
C GLY A 50 9.33 1.97 6.86
N ASP A 51 9.57 1.97 8.17
CA ASP A 51 10.90 2.15 8.76
C ASP A 51 11.79 0.92 8.49
N GLU A 52 11.89 0.47 7.25
CA GLU A 52 12.95 -0.42 6.80
C GLU A 52 14.20 0.43 6.57
N PHE A 53 14.94 0.65 7.65
CA PHE A 53 16.26 1.26 7.54
C PHE A 53 17.21 0.23 6.94
N TRP A 54 17.70 0.56 5.74
CA TRP A 54 18.70 -0.24 5.05
C TRP A 54 20.05 0.45 5.17
N GLN A 55 20.98 -0.20 5.87
CA GLN A 55 22.37 0.24 5.93
C GLN A 55 23.30 -0.78 5.26
N TYR A 56 24.38 -0.27 4.69
CA TYR A 56 25.48 -1.13 4.28
C TYR A 56 26.47 -1.21 5.42
N ARG A 57 26.82 -2.43 5.82
CA ARG A 57 27.97 -2.66 6.71
C ARG A 57 29.08 -3.41 5.98
N PRO A 58 30.34 -3.23 6.36
CA PRO A 58 31.43 -4.09 5.91
C PRO A 58 31.12 -5.56 6.23
N ALA A 59 31.53 -6.46 5.34
CA ALA A 59 31.52 -7.89 5.59
C ALA A 59 32.55 -8.24 6.65
N GLU A 60 32.15 -9.09 7.59
CA GLU A 60 32.97 -9.58 8.68
C GLU A 60 33.18 -11.10 8.55
N GLN A 61 34.16 -11.64 9.28
CA GLN A 61 34.34 -13.09 9.34
C GLN A 61 33.10 -13.75 9.95
N GLY A 62 32.57 -14.77 9.27
CA GLY A 62 31.33 -15.45 9.63
C GLY A 62 30.13 -15.07 8.77
N ASP A 63 30.22 -13.99 8.01
CA ASP A 63 29.19 -13.64 7.03
C ASP A 63 29.15 -14.63 5.86
N SER A 64 27.93 -14.90 5.37
CA SER A 64 27.77 -15.71 4.19
C SER A 64 28.22 -14.94 2.95
N TYR A 65 29.01 -15.59 2.08
CA TYR A 65 29.32 -15.04 0.75
C TYR A 65 28.06 -14.79 -0.10
N ARG A 66 26.96 -15.50 0.18
CA ARG A 66 25.67 -15.30 -0.52
C ARG A 66 24.97 -14.01 -0.12
N SER A 67 25.27 -13.44 1.05
CA SER A 67 24.67 -12.19 1.52
C SER A 67 25.45 -10.94 1.10
N ILE A 68 26.61 -11.09 0.45
CA ILE A 68 27.41 -9.96 -0.04
C ILE A 68 26.71 -9.31 -1.24
N ASP A 69 26.51 -7.99 -1.18
CA ASP A 69 26.11 -7.21 -2.33
C ASP A 69 27.35 -6.94 -3.20
N TRP A 70 27.58 -7.82 -4.17
CA TRP A 70 28.69 -7.71 -5.11
C TRP A 70 28.65 -6.42 -5.94
N ARG A 71 27.45 -5.88 -6.22
CA ARG A 71 27.29 -4.65 -7.01
C ARG A 71 27.68 -3.41 -6.21
N ARG A 72 27.38 -3.36 -4.91
CA ARG A 72 27.88 -2.31 -4.02
C ARG A 72 29.38 -2.45 -3.81
N SER A 73 29.84 -3.68 -3.54
CA SER A 73 31.24 -3.99 -3.25
C SER A 73 32.16 -3.64 -4.41
N ALA A 74 31.76 -3.89 -5.65
CA ALA A 74 32.55 -3.55 -6.84
C ALA A 74 32.81 -2.04 -7.04
N ARG A 75 32.15 -1.16 -6.27
CA ARG A 75 32.37 0.30 -6.31
C ARG A 75 33.30 0.80 -5.20
N SER A 76 33.95 -0.10 -4.46
CA SER A 76 34.78 0.20 -3.29
C SER A 76 35.84 -0.90 -3.09
N ASP A 77 36.83 -0.66 -2.22
CA ASP A 77 37.88 -1.64 -1.93
C ASP A 77 37.47 -2.69 -0.86
N GLY A 78 36.17 -2.84 -0.58
CA GLY A 78 35.65 -3.71 0.47
C GLY A 78 34.38 -4.46 0.08
N HIS A 79 34.08 -5.52 0.84
CA HIS A 79 32.83 -6.28 0.71
C HIS A 79 31.77 -5.70 1.64
N PHE A 80 30.55 -5.55 1.13
CA PHE A 80 29.44 -4.95 1.87
C PHE A 80 28.21 -5.85 1.84
N LEU A 81 27.53 -5.94 2.98
CA LEU A 81 26.22 -6.55 3.12
C LEU A 81 25.18 -5.45 3.28
N ARG A 82 23.97 -5.71 2.80
CA ARG A 82 22.80 -4.85 3.03
C ARG A 82 22.04 -5.40 4.23
N GLN A 83 21.99 -4.65 5.33
CA GLN A 83 21.22 -5.03 6.52
C GLN A 83 19.91 -4.27 6.58
N THR A 84 18.81 -4.98 6.86
CA THR A 84 17.54 -4.40 7.31
C THR A 84 17.52 -4.43 8.82
N GLU A 85 17.30 -3.30 9.45
CA GLU A 85 16.94 -3.31 10.87
C GLU A 85 15.43 -3.58 10.98
N TRP A 86 15.06 -4.69 11.62
CA TRP A 86 13.68 -4.95 11.99
C TRP A 86 13.36 -4.11 13.22
N GLN A 87 12.58 -3.03 13.06
CA GLN A 87 11.84 -2.51 14.21
C GLN A 87 10.72 -3.49 14.53
N ALA A 88 10.87 -4.21 15.64
CA ALA A 88 9.73 -4.86 16.28
C ALA A 88 8.73 -3.74 16.61
N ALA A 89 7.57 -3.77 15.96
CA ALA A 89 6.45 -2.90 16.29
C ALA A 89 6.17 -3.10 17.79
N GLN A 90 6.51 -2.09 18.59
CA GLN A 90 6.24 -2.08 20.01
C GLN A 90 4.72 -1.93 20.16
N SER A 91 4.05 -3.05 20.49
CA SER A 91 2.64 -3.11 20.87
C SER A 91 2.43 -2.67 22.31
#